data_AF-A0A514EDY6-F1
#
_entry.id   AF-A0A514EDY6-F1
#
_cell.length_a   1.000
_cell.length_b   1.000
_cell.length_c   1.000
_cell.angle_alpha   90.00
_cell.angle_beta   90.00
_cell.angle_gamma   90.00
#
_symmetry.space_group_name_H-M   'P 1'
#
loop_
_entity.id
_entity.type
_entity.pdbx_description
1 polymer ?
#
loop_
_entity_poly.entity_id
_entity_poly.type
_entity_poly.pdbx_seq_one_letter_code
_entity_poly.pdbx_strand_id
1 'polypeptide(L)'
;MSATNHYHDQIHRATERLAQLQARELLASQRQAIKAKETQRREEAKRRARVAELVFLAGAETLEDAELVGALLSYVESRNDHDVRNQARSRGTLRLTMADAEDSQIRH
;
A
#
# COMPACT_ATOMS: atom_id res chain seq x y z
N MET A 1 -11.27 59.17 23.15
CA MET A 1 -10.41 58.36 22.25
C MET A 1 -10.51 56.86 22.59
N SER A 2 -11.71 56.27 22.52
CA SER A 2 -11.95 54.88 22.97
C SER A 2 -12.41 53.93 21.84
N ALA A 3 -12.84 54.47 20.70
CA ALA A 3 -13.32 53.68 19.56
C ALA A 3 -12.16 52.99 18.81
N THR A 4 -11.02 53.68 18.64
CA THR A 4 -9.85 53.16 17.91
C THR A 4 -9.23 51.93 18.59
N ASN A 5 -9.19 51.90 19.93
CA ASN A 5 -8.73 50.74 20.69
C ASN A 5 -9.68 49.53 20.58
N HIS A 6 -11.00 49.77 20.54
CA HIS A 6 -11.96 48.67 20.41
C HIS A 6 -11.84 47.95 19.06
N TYR A 7 -11.66 48.69 17.97
CA TYR A 7 -11.46 48.10 16.65
C TYR A 7 -10.14 47.32 16.57
N HIS A 8 -9.06 47.84 17.16
CA HIS A 8 -7.77 47.15 17.20
C HIS A 8 -7.85 45.83 17.98
N ASP A 9 -8.55 45.82 19.12
CA ASP A 9 -8.79 44.60 19.90
C ASP A 9 -9.67 43.57 19.18
N GLN A 10 -10.69 44.02 18.44
CA GLN A 10 -11.51 43.10 17.62
C GLN A 10 -10.69 42.47 16.49
N ILE A 11 -9.85 43.27 15.83
CA ILE A 11 -8.97 42.79 14.74
C ILE A 11 -7.94 41.81 15.29
N HIS A 12 -7.28 42.11 16.41
CA HIS A 12 -6.33 41.19 17.04
C HIS A 12 -6.97 39.86 17.44
N ARG A 13 -8.15 39.89 18.08
CA ARG A 13 -8.86 38.65 18.48
C ARG A 13 -9.33 37.83 17.27
N ALA A 14 -9.77 38.49 16.20
CA ALA A 14 -10.16 37.81 14.97
C ALA A 14 -8.95 37.14 14.30
N THR A 15 -7.80 37.82 14.29
CA THR A 15 -6.55 37.31 13.71
C THR A 15 -5.98 36.16 14.54
N GLU A 16 -6.03 36.25 15.86
CA GLU A 16 -5.58 35.19 16.77
C GLU A 16 -6.46 33.93 16.64
N ARG A 17 -7.78 34.09 16.53
CA ARG A 17 -8.69 32.96 16.26
C ARG A 17 -8.42 32.33 14.90
N LEU A 18 -8.14 33.12 13.87
CA LEU A 18 -7.79 32.60 12.54
C LEU A 18 -6.48 31.80 12.59
N ALA A 19 -5.45 32.32 13.27
CA ALA A 19 -4.18 31.62 13.45
C ALA A 19 -4.35 30.33 14.25
N GLN A 20 -5.18 30.32 15.30
CA GLN A 20 -5.50 29.12 16.07
C GLN A 20 -6.24 28.06 15.23
N LEU A 21 -7.16 28.48 14.36
CA LEU A 21 -7.86 27.58 13.44
C LEU A 21 -6.88 27.00 12.40
N GLN A 22 -6.05 27.82 11.78
CA GLN A 22 -5.03 27.37 10.83
C GLN A 22 -4.04 26.40 11.46
N ALA A 23 -3.59 26.66 12.70
CA ALA A 23 -2.71 25.75 13.43
C ALA A 23 -3.39 24.39 13.70
N ARG A 24 -4.69 24.40 14.06
CA ARG A 24 -5.47 23.17 14.26
C ARG A 24 -5.66 22.39 12.97
N GLU A 25 -5.97 23.06 11.87
CA GLU A 25 -6.12 22.44 10.54
C GLU A 25 -4.81 21.82 10.05
N LEU A 26 -3.68 22.52 10.27
CA LEU A 26 -2.35 22.03 9.90
C LEU A 26 -1.96 20.79 10.73
N LEU A 27 -2.26 20.79 12.04
CA LEU A 27 -2.04 19.61 12.88
C LEU A 27 -2.97 18.44 12.51
N ALA A 28 -4.22 18.73 12.14
CA ALA A 28 -5.16 17.72 11.68
C ALA A 28 -4.72 17.08 10.36
N SER A 29 -4.28 17.89 9.39
CA SER A 29 -3.78 17.41 8.10
C SER A 29 -2.46 16.63 8.25
N GLN A 30 -1.55 17.06 9.12
CA GLN A 30 -0.34 16.28 9.44
C GLN A 30 -0.68 14.92 10.04
N ARG A 31 -1.62 14.86 11.00
CA ARG A 31 -2.07 13.59 11.60
C ARG A 31 -2.70 12.66 10.55
N GLN A 32 -3.50 13.21 9.63
CA GLN A 32 -4.06 12.43 8.53
C GLN A 32 -2.99 11.92 7.58
N ALA A 33 -2.01 12.76 7.21
CA ALA A 33 -0.91 12.37 6.34
C ALA A 33 -0.02 11.29 6.96
N ILE A 34 0.28 11.38 8.26
CA ILE A 34 1.03 10.35 8.99
C ILE A 34 0.24 9.03 8.99
N LYS A 35 -1.06 9.07 9.35
CA LYS A 35 -1.92 7.88 9.32
C LYS A 35 -1.98 7.26 7.93
N ALA A 36 -2.16 8.07 6.88
CA ALA A 36 -2.19 7.59 5.50
C ALA A 36 -0.86 6.94 5.07
N LYS A 37 0.27 7.51 5.49
CA LYS A 37 1.60 6.94 5.23
C LYS A 37 1.81 5.62 5.98
N GLU A 38 1.35 5.53 7.23
CA GLU A 38 1.41 4.30 8.01
C GLU A 38 0.52 3.21 7.42
N THR A 39 -0.71 3.53 7.00
CA THR A 39 -1.60 2.57 6.33
C THR A 39 -1.00 2.08 5.02
N GLN A 40 -0.45 2.99 4.20
CA GLN A 40 0.22 2.63 2.95
C GLN A 40 1.42 1.70 3.18
N ARG A 41 2.27 2.00 4.17
CA ARG A 41 3.40 1.11 4.54
C ARG A 41 2.93 -0.27 4.97
N ARG A 42 1.83 -0.33 5.74
CA ARG A 42 1.28 -1.60 6.22
C ARG A 42 0.68 -2.43 5.09
N GLU A 43 0.00 -1.79 4.14
CA GLU A 43 -0.51 -2.44 2.94
C GLU A 43 0.61 -2.93 2.03
N GLU A 44 1.67 -2.14 1.86
CA GLU A 44 2.83 -2.54 1.10
C GLU A 44 3.54 -3.74 1.74
N ALA A 45 3.74 -3.72 3.06
CA ALA A 45 4.30 -4.85 3.80
C ALA A 45 3.45 -6.12 3.62
N LYS A 46 2.12 -6.01 3.74
CA LYS A 46 1.20 -7.12 3.46
C LYS A 46 1.32 -7.63 2.03
N ARG A 47 1.48 -6.73 1.06
CA ARG A 47 1.63 -7.09 -0.35
C ARG A 47 2.97 -7.80 -0.59
N ARG A 48 4.06 -7.34 0.02
CA ARG A 48 5.38 -7.98 -0.07
C ARG A 48 5.35 -9.38 0.54
N ALA A 49 4.72 -9.55 1.70
CA ALA A 49 4.53 -10.85 2.33
C ALA A 49 3.75 -11.82 1.43
N ARG A 50 2.60 -11.37 0.87
CA ARG A 50 1.83 -12.19 -0.08
C ARG A 50 2.63 -12.60 -1.32
N VAL A 51 3.46 -11.70 -1.85
CA VAL A 51 4.31 -12.04 -3.01
C VAL A 51 5.33 -13.09 -2.63
N ALA A 52 5.95 -12.98 -1.44
CA ALA A 52 6.86 -14.01 -0.95
C ALA A 52 6.13 -15.36 -0.82
N GLU A 53 4.96 -15.40 -0.18
CA GLU A 53 4.14 -16.62 -0.06
C GLU A 53 3.83 -17.26 -1.42
N LEU A 54 3.58 -16.46 -2.47
CA LEU A 54 3.38 -16.98 -3.83
C LEU A 54 4.65 -17.60 -4.43
N VAL A 55 5.84 -17.08 -4.09
CA VAL A 55 7.12 -17.68 -4.50
C VAL A 55 7.30 -19.05 -3.83
N PHE A 56 7.00 -19.16 -2.54
CA PHE A 56 7.00 -20.46 -1.84
C PHE A 56 5.98 -21.43 -2.44
N LEU A 57 4.75 -20.96 -2.71
CA LEU A 57 3.70 -21.78 -3.33
C LEU A 57 4.13 -22.35 -4.69
N ALA A 58 4.86 -21.55 -5.48
CA ALA A 58 5.40 -21.95 -6.77
C ALA A 58 6.61 -22.91 -6.66
N GLY A 59 7.11 -23.17 -5.45
CA GLY A 59 8.33 -23.96 -5.22
C GLY A 59 9.59 -23.24 -5.69
N ALA A 60 9.52 -21.92 -5.86
CA ALA A 60 10.60 -21.10 -6.38
C ALA A 60 11.54 -20.57 -5.27
N GLU A 61 11.30 -20.96 -4.02
CA GLU A 61 12.11 -20.61 -2.84
C GLU A 61 13.54 -21.15 -2.87
N THR A 62 13.78 -22.20 -3.67
CA THR A 62 15.09 -22.84 -3.83
C THR A 62 15.92 -22.25 -4.96
N LEU A 63 15.30 -21.42 -5.80
CA LEU A 63 15.99 -20.72 -6.88
C LEU A 63 16.92 -19.66 -6.30
N GLU A 64 18.05 -19.43 -6.96
CA GLU A 64 18.95 -18.34 -6.60
C GLU A 64 18.25 -17.00 -6.83
N ASP A 65 18.53 -15.99 -5.99
CA ASP A 65 17.93 -14.65 -6.10
C ASP A 65 18.02 -14.08 -7.53
N ALA A 66 19.18 -14.24 -8.19
CA ALA A 66 19.39 -13.78 -9.55
C ALA A 66 18.54 -14.56 -10.58
N GLU A 67 18.38 -15.86 -10.38
CA GLU A 67 17.56 -16.73 -11.24
C GLU A 67 16.08 -16.40 -11.09
N LEU A 68 15.59 -16.23 -9.86
CA LEU A 68 14.21 -15.84 -9.58
C LEU A 68 13.88 -14.47 -10.20
N VAL A 69 14.75 -13.47 -10.00
CA VAL A 69 14.57 -12.14 -10.60
C VAL A 69 14.63 -12.21 -12.12
N GLY A 70 15.56 -12.96 -12.68
CA GLY A 70 15.68 -13.17 -14.13
C GLY A 70 14.42 -13.79 -14.74
N ALA A 71 13.89 -14.86 -14.14
CA ALA A 71 12.68 -15.52 -14.59
C ALA A 71 11.46 -14.58 -14.57
N LEU A 72 11.32 -13.76 -13.52
CA LEU A 72 10.25 -12.77 -13.41
C LEU A 72 10.40 -11.65 -14.47
N LEU A 73 11.63 -11.17 -14.70
CA LEU A 73 11.89 -10.16 -15.73
C LEU A 73 11.55 -10.68 -17.13
N SER A 74 11.98 -11.89 -17.47
CA SER A 74 11.64 -12.51 -18.76
C SER A 74 10.13 -12.63 -18.96
N TYR A 75 9.37 -12.98 -17.92
CA TYR A 75 7.91 -12.98 -18.01
C TYR A 75 7.31 -11.57 -18.16
N VAL A 76 7.84 -10.57 -17.46
CA VAL A 76 7.38 -9.18 -17.57
C VAL A 76 7.62 -8.61 -18.97
N GLU A 77 8.78 -8.92 -19.58
CA GLU A 77 9.12 -8.51 -20.95
C GLU A 77 8.23 -9.20 -21.99
N SER A 78 7.99 -10.50 -21.82
CA SER A 78 7.11 -11.28 -22.71
C SER A 78 5.62 -11.06 -22.45
N ARG A 79 5.23 -10.23 -21.46
CA ARG A 79 3.84 -10.03 -21.05
C ARG A 79 2.91 -9.55 -22.17
N ASN A 80 3.44 -8.88 -23.21
CA ASN A 80 2.65 -8.43 -24.36
C ASN A 80 2.11 -9.59 -25.20
N ASP A 81 2.77 -10.75 -25.15
CA ASP A 81 2.27 -11.99 -25.72
C ASP A 81 1.08 -12.50 -24.89
N HIS A 82 -0.08 -12.55 -25.54
CA HIS A 82 -1.33 -12.95 -24.90
C HIS A 82 -1.35 -14.44 -24.58
N ASP A 83 -0.66 -15.27 -25.37
CA ASP A 83 -0.61 -16.71 -25.17
C ASP A 83 0.26 -17.03 -23.95
N VAL A 84 1.43 -16.40 -23.85
CA VAL A 84 2.31 -16.52 -22.68
C VAL A 84 1.59 -16.08 -21.40
N ARG A 85 0.87 -14.94 -21.46
CA ARG A 85 0.11 -14.43 -20.32
C ARG A 85 -1.04 -15.35 -19.91
N ASN A 86 -1.80 -15.87 -20.88
CA ASN A 86 -2.93 -16.75 -20.62
C ASN A 86 -2.47 -18.10 -20.07
N GLN A 87 -1.38 -18.64 -20.60
CA GLN A 87 -0.77 -19.87 -20.12
C GLN A 87 -0.27 -19.72 -18.67
N ALA A 88 0.46 -18.64 -18.36
CA ALA A 88 0.92 -18.36 -17.02
C ALA A 88 -0.24 -18.18 -16.02
N ARG A 89 -1.30 -17.48 -16.43
CA ARG A 89 -2.52 -17.33 -15.61
C ARG A 89 -3.19 -18.69 -15.35
N SER A 90 -3.36 -19.51 -16.38
CA SER A 90 -3.99 -20.83 -16.25
C SER A 90 -3.22 -21.73 -15.28
N ARG A 91 -1.89 -21.80 -15.43
CA ARG A 91 -1.01 -22.54 -14.50
C ARG A 91 -1.11 -22.02 -13.07
N GLY A 92 -1.10 -20.70 -12.89
CA GLY A 92 -1.25 -20.07 -11.58
C GLY A 92 -2.58 -20.41 -10.91
N THR A 93 -3.70 -20.32 -11.65
CA THR A 93 -5.03 -20.68 -11.15
C THR A 93 -5.08 -22.15 -10.71
N LEU A 94 -4.55 -23.06 -11.53
CA LEU A 94 -4.51 -24.49 -11.19
C LEU A 94 -3.75 -24.74 -9.88
N ARG A 95 -2.55 -24.16 -9.73
CA ARG A 95 -1.75 -24.35 -8.51
C ARG A 95 -2.44 -23.80 -7.27
N LEU A 96 -3.08 -22.63 -7.37
CA LEU A 96 -3.86 -22.04 -6.27
C LEU A 96 -5.03 -22.95 -5.87
N THR A 97 -5.78 -23.48 -6.85
CA THR A 97 -6.90 -24.39 -6.55
C THR A 97 -6.44 -25.71 -5.91
N MET A 98 -5.25 -26.21 -6.28
CA MET A 98 -4.68 -27.41 -5.65
C MET A 98 -4.26 -27.13 -4.20
N ALA A 99 -3.65 -25.98 -3.94
CA ALA A 99 -3.25 -25.60 -2.59
C ALA A 99 -4.45 -25.38 -1.66
N ASP A 100 -5.53 -24.76 -2.16
CA ASP A 100 -6.77 -24.59 -1.39
C ASP A 100 -7.41 -25.96 -1.04
N ALA A 101 -7.29 -26.95 -1.94
CA ALA A 101 -7.78 -28.31 -1.69
C ALA A 101 -6.92 -29.06 -0.66
N GLU A 102 -5.59 -28.93 -0.73
CA GLU A 102 -4.64 -29.50 0.24
C GLU A 102 -4.90 -28.94 1.65
N ASP A 103 -5.07 -27.62 1.78
CA ASP A 103 -5.38 -26.96 3.05
C ASP A 103 -6.73 -27.40 3.63
N SER A 104 -7.71 -27.67 2.78
CA SER A 104 -9.03 -28.16 3.21
C SER A 104 -8.97 -29.59 3.73
N GLN A 105 -8.11 -30.44 3.16
CA GLN A 105 -7.94 -31.83 3.57
C GLN A 105 -7.19 -31.98 4.90
N ILE A 106 -6.29 -31.05 5.23
CA ILE A 106 -5.54 -31.05 6.50
C ILE A 106 -6.43 -30.59 7.68
N ARG A 107 -7.50 -29.83 7.42
CA ARG A 107 -8.39 -29.28 8.46
C ARG A 107 -9.56 -30.21 8.84
N HIS A 108 -9.71 -31.34 8.16
CA HIS A 108 -10.72 -32.37 8.42
C HIS A 108 -10.10 -33.63 9.03
#